data_AF-A0A8S0Q7T3-F1
#
_entry.id   AF-A0A8S0Q7T3-F1
#
_cell.length_a   1.000
_cell.length_b   1.000
_cell.length_c   1.000
_cell.angle_alpha   90.00
_cell.angle_beta   90.00
_cell.angle_gamma   90.00
#
_symmetry.space_group_name_H-M   'P 1'
#
loop_
_entity.id
_entity.type
_entity.pdbx_description
1 polymer ?
#
loop_
_entity_poly.entity_id
_entity_poly.type
_entity_poly.pdbx_seq_one_letter_code
_entity_poly.pdbx_strand_id
1 'polypeptide(L)'
;MEVARRNCCRIMSFNIQLSRFFSCGPFDPPPQIPSRRVVVTGLGMVTPLGCGVETTWKRLLEGESGIRGITVEDLKMNGFDRDTQLHTFDQLTSKVAAVVPCGTNSHEFNEELWLNSKDHRSIARFIGYALCAADEALKDANWMPTNQDEKEKTGVSIGAGTGSISDVLDASRIICEKHLRRLSPFFVPRILINMASGHVSMKYGFQGPNHAAVTACATGAHSIGDAARMIQFGDVDVMVAGGTEASIDALSIAGFCRSRALTTKHNGAPREASRPFDCGRDGFV
;
A
#
# COMPACT_ATOMS: atom_id res chain seq x y z
N MET A 1 1.26 69.27 -69.52
CA MET A 1 2.00 68.58 -70.59
C MET A 1 2.97 67.65 -69.89
N GLU A 2 3.02 66.34 -70.08
CA GLU A 2 2.29 65.43 -70.95
C GLU A 2 2.66 64.02 -70.47
N VAL A 3 1.71 63.08 -70.60
CA VAL A 3 1.93 61.63 -70.82
C VAL A 3 2.82 60.85 -69.85
N ALA A 4 2.23 59.89 -69.13
CA ALA A 4 2.48 58.46 -69.39
C ALA A 4 1.80 57.54 -68.37
N ARG A 5 1.15 56.52 -68.93
CA ARG A 5 0.57 55.32 -68.29
C ARG A 5 1.44 54.74 -67.17
N ARG A 6 0.81 54.26 -66.09
CA ARG A 6 1.12 52.96 -65.46
C ARG A 6 0.08 52.59 -64.39
N ASN A 7 -0.56 51.44 -64.65
CA ASN A 7 -0.88 50.37 -63.71
C ASN A 7 -1.46 50.75 -62.35
N CYS A 8 -2.74 50.47 -62.12
CA CYS A 8 -3.23 49.16 -61.67
C CYS A 8 -4.67 49.36 -61.19
N CYS A 9 -5.62 48.92 -62.03
CA CYS A 9 -7.04 49.12 -61.81
C CYS A 9 -7.64 47.85 -61.20
N ARG A 10 -8.59 48.07 -60.28
CA ARG A 10 -9.68 47.18 -59.87
C ARG A 10 -9.36 46.10 -58.84
N ILE A 11 -9.65 46.49 -57.60
CA ILE A 11 -10.14 45.63 -56.53
C ILE A 11 -11.33 44.81 -57.08
N MET A 12 -11.10 43.53 -57.37
CA MET A 12 -12.15 42.53 -57.51
C MET A 12 -12.26 41.79 -56.18
N SER A 13 -13.40 41.96 -55.53
CA SER A 13 -13.80 41.23 -54.33
C SER A 13 -13.99 39.75 -54.69
N PHE A 14 -12.96 38.94 -54.46
CA PHE A 14 -13.08 37.49 -54.50
C PHE A 14 -13.87 37.02 -53.27
N ASN A 15 -15.11 36.58 -53.48
CA ASN A 15 -15.85 35.77 -52.54
C ASN A 15 -15.18 34.39 -52.42
N ILE A 16 -14.21 34.28 -51.52
CA ILE A 16 -13.70 33.00 -51.05
C ILE A 16 -14.79 32.44 -50.12
N GLN A 17 -15.63 31.55 -50.63
CA GLN A 17 -16.43 30.68 -49.79
C GLN A 17 -15.46 29.80 -48.99
N LEU A 18 -15.21 30.17 -47.73
CA LEU A 18 -14.67 29.25 -46.74
C LEU A 18 -15.71 28.15 -46.52
N SER A 19 -15.61 27.08 -47.30
CA SER A 19 -16.21 25.79 -46.96
C SER A 19 -15.55 25.33 -45.66
N ARG A 20 -16.21 25.58 -44.53
CA ARG A 20 -15.92 24.94 -43.25
C ARG A 20 -16.16 23.44 -43.41
N PHE A 21 -15.13 22.70 -43.82
CA PHE A 21 -15.07 21.26 -43.63
C PHE A 21 -14.91 20.99 -42.14
N PHE A 22 -16.00 21.04 -41.39
CA PHE A 22 -16.07 20.36 -40.10
C PHE A 22 -16.29 18.87 -40.39
N SER A 23 -15.22 18.12 -40.67
CA SER A 23 -15.28 16.66 -40.60
C SER A 23 -15.17 16.20 -39.15
N CYS A 24 -16.07 16.66 -38.29
CA CYS A 24 -16.30 16.02 -37.00
C CYS A 24 -17.61 15.25 -37.14
N GLY A 25 -17.55 14.08 -37.80
CA GLY A 25 -18.53 13.05 -37.50
C GLY A 25 -18.47 12.74 -36.00
N PRO A 26 -19.60 12.41 -35.35
CA PRO A 26 -19.54 11.92 -33.99
C PRO A 26 -18.56 10.73 -33.95
N PHE A 27 -17.60 10.75 -33.03
CA PHE A 27 -16.78 9.58 -32.77
C PHE A 27 -17.73 8.42 -32.48
N ASP A 28 -17.54 7.30 -33.18
CA ASP A 28 -18.26 6.08 -32.85
C ASP A 28 -18.07 5.76 -31.37
N PRO A 29 -19.08 5.18 -30.69
CA PRO A 29 -18.91 4.73 -29.33
C PRO A 29 -17.68 3.81 -29.27
N PRO A 30 -16.85 3.92 -28.23
CA PRO A 30 -15.67 3.08 -28.10
C PRO A 30 -16.09 1.60 -28.24
N PRO A 31 -15.28 0.78 -28.95
CA PRO A 31 -15.61 -0.62 -29.16
C PRO A 31 -15.95 -1.30 -27.84
N GLN A 32 -17.03 -2.07 -27.81
CA GLN A 32 -17.39 -2.87 -26.64
C GLN A 32 -16.33 -3.94 -26.44
N ILE A 33 -15.41 -3.69 -25.51
CA ILE A 33 -14.45 -4.70 -25.06
C ILE A 33 -15.25 -5.71 -24.23
N PRO A 34 -15.34 -6.99 -24.62
CA PRO A 34 -15.97 -8.00 -23.79
C PRO A 34 -15.22 -8.06 -22.46
N SER A 35 -15.88 -7.67 -21.37
CA SER A 35 -15.23 -7.64 -20.05
C SER A 35 -14.99 -9.07 -19.59
N ARG A 36 -13.72 -9.46 -19.44
CA ARG A 36 -13.39 -10.74 -18.81
C ARG A 36 -14.01 -10.80 -17.42
N ARG A 37 -14.54 -11.95 -17.02
CA ARG A 37 -14.93 -12.19 -15.63
C ARG A 37 -13.66 -12.36 -14.80
N VAL A 38 -13.64 -11.76 -13.61
CA VAL A 38 -12.56 -11.91 -12.63
C VAL A 38 -13.10 -12.69 -11.45
N VAL A 39 -12.30 -13.62 -10.94
CA VAL A 39 -12.63 -14.47 -9.78
C VAL A 39 -11.47 -14.44 -8.79
N VAL A 40 -11.76 -14.70 -7.52
CA VAL A 40 -10.73 -14.88 -6.48
C VAL A 40 -10.45 -16.37 -6.35
N THR A 41 -9.17 -16.76 -6.46
CA THR A 41 -8.74 -18.17 -6.44
C THR A 41 -7.88 -18.54 -5.25
N GLY A 42 -7.36 -17.55 -4.50
CA GLY A 42 -6.61 -17.80 -3.28
C GLY A 42 -6.59 -16.57 -2.37
N LEU A 43 -6.42 -16.82 -1.08
CA LEU A 43 -6.41 -15.81 -0.02
C LEU A 43 -5.18 -15.98 0.87
N GLY A 44 -4.70 -14.87 1.42
CA GLY A 44 -3.59 -14.88 2.37
C GLY A 44 -3.66 -13.68 3.30
N MET A 45 -3.29 -13.87 4.56
CA MET A 45 -3.52 -12.84 5.57
C MET A 45 -2.55 -12.88 6.75
N VAL A 46 -2.04 -11.70 7.12
CA VAL A 46 -1.28 -11.46 8.35
C VAL A 46 -2.03 -10.42 9.16
N THR A 47 -2.56 -10.79 10.33
CA THR A 47 -3.44 -9.92 11.11
C THR A 47 -3.10 -9.93 12.61
N PRO A 48 -3.67 -8.99 13.39
CA PRO A 48 -3.63 -9.04 14.85
C PRO A 48 -4.27 -10.29 15.47
N LEU A 49 -5.13 -11.01 14.74
CA LEU A 49 -5.68 -12.28 15.18
C LEU A 49 -4.77 -13.47 14.85
N GLY A 50 -3.72 -13.26 14.04
CA GLY A 50 -2.74 -14.28 13.68
C GLY A 50 -2.35 -14.25 12.20
N CYS A 51 -1.37 -15.06 11.87
CA CYS A 51 -0.98 -15.38 10.50
C CYS A 51 -1.77 -16.58 10.00
N GLY A 52 -2.39 -16.42 8.84
CA GLY A 52 -3.20 -17.44 8.18
C GLY A 52 -4.67 -17.04 8.06
N VAL A 53 -5.26 -17.31 6.90
CA VAL A 53 -6.68 -17.05 6.59
C VAL A 53 -7.58 -17.84 7.53
N GLU A 54 -7.39 -19.15 7.60
CA GLU A 54 -8.21 -20.05 8.43
C GLU A 54 -8.17 -19.68 9.92
N THR A 55 -6.97 -19.46 10.46
CA THR A 55 -6.82 -19.10 11.88
C THR A 55 -7.45 -17.76 12.19
N THR A 56 -7.22 -16.76 11.35
CA THR A 56 -7.82 -15.44 11.55
C THR A 56 -9.34 -15.52 11.45
N TRP A 57 -9.86 -16.22 10.43
CA TRP A 57 -11.29 -16.36 10.22
C TRP A 57 -11.99 -17.06 11.39
N LYS A 58 -11.40 -18.16 11.88
CA LYS A 58 -11.89 -18.87 13.06
C LYS A 58 -11.96 -17.96 14.29
N ARG A 59 -10.85 -17.28 14.63
CA ARG A 59 -10.78 -16.39 15.80
C ARG A 59 -11.74 -15.21 15.68
N LEU A 60 -11.94 -14.69 14.47
CA LEU A 60 -12.90 -13.64 14.19
C LEU A 60 -14.34 -14.12 14.48
N LEU A 61 -14.72 -15.30 14.01
CA LEU A 61 -16.04 -15.89 14.28
C LEU A 61 -16.26 -16.22 15.76
N GLU A 62 -15.20 -16.58 16.48
CA GLU A 62 -15.22 -16.82 17.93
C GLU A 62 -15.28 -15.52 18.76
N GLY A 63 -15.24 -14.34 18.11
CA GLY A 63 -15.31 -13.05 18.78
C GLY A 63 -14.03 -12.65 19.51
N GLU A 64 -12.89 -13.24 19.14
CA GLU A 64 -11.60 -12.84 19.70
C GLU A 64 -11.20 -11.44 19.24
N SER A 65 -10.41 -10.75 20.07
CA SER A 65 -9.88 -9.42 19.77
C SER A 65 -8.36 -9.41 19.89
N GLY A 66 -7.68 -8.99 18.83
CA GLY A 66 -6.23 -8.78 18.79
C GLY A 66 -5.78 -7.44 19.39
N ILE A 67 -6.70 -6.65 19.94
CA ILE A 67 -6.38 -5.35 20.54
C ILE A 67 -5.80 -5.57 21.93
N ARG A 68 -4.65 -4.95 22.19
CA ARG A 68 -3.98 -4.92 23.50
C ARG A 68 -3.44 -3.53 23.82
N GLY A 69 -3.04 -3.34 25.07
CA GLY A 69 -2.21 -2.18 25.44
C GLY A 69 -0.87 -2.25 24.71
N ILE A 70 -0.40 -1.11 24.20
CA ILE A 70 0.94 -1.00 23.61
C ILE A 70 1.99 -0.88 24.71
N THR A 71 3.20 -1.35 24.45
CA THR A 71 4.38 -1.13 25.29
C THR A 71 5.31 -0.12 24.63
N VAL A 72 6.38 0.26 25.34
CA VAL A 72 7.39 1.18 24.80
C VAL A 72 8.08 0.59 23.56
N GLU A 73 8.24 -0.73 23.51
CA GLU A 73 8.88 -1.48 22.43
C GLU A 73 8.03 -1.51 21.15
N ASP A 74 6.71 -1.31 21.28
CA ASP A 74 5.82 -1.13 20.13
C ASP A 74 6.07 0.21 19.42
N LEU A 75 6.64 1.22 20.09
CA LEU A 75 6.87 2.54 19.50
C LEU A 75 8.02 2.60 18.47
N LYS A 76 8.78 1.51 18.30
CA LYS A 76 9.89 1.39 17.32
C LYS A 76 10.94 2.50 17.43
N MET A 77 11.25 2.90 18.67
CA MET A 77 12.23 3.93 18.98
C MET A 77 13.62 3.36 19.36
N ASN A 78 14.06 2.29 18.70
CA ASN A 78 15.27 1.53 19.10
C ASN A 78 16.55 2.37 19.09
N GLY A 79 16.61 3.45 18.29
CA GLY A 79 17.73 4.38 18.27
C GLY A 79 17.79 5.34 19.46
N PHE A 80 16.69 5.55 20.17
CA PHE A 80 16.57 6.59 21.19
C PHE A 80 16.94 6.07 22.57
N ASP A 81 17.46 6.95 23.43
CA ASP A 81 17.72 6.60 24.82
C ASP A 81 16.41 6.30 25.58
N ARG A 82 16.52 5.58 26.69
CA ARG A 82 15.34 5.09 27.42
C ARG A 82 14.49 6.21 28.02
N ASP A 83 15.08 7.33 28.40
CA ASP A 83 14.33 8.47 28.97
C ASP A 83 13.44 9.10 27.91
N THR A 84 13.99 9.35 26.71
CA THR A 84 13.23 9.83 25.55
C THR A 84 12.07 8.88 25.18
N GLN A 85 12.32 7.57 25.19
CA GLN A 85 11.27 6.57 24.90
C GLN A 85 10.12 6.62 25.92
N LEU A 86 10.45 6.64 27.21
CA LEU A 86 9.45 6.68 28.30
C LEU A 86 8.66 7.98 28.26
N HIS A 87 9.34 9.13 28.09
CA HIS A 87 8.70 10.42 28.00
C HIS A 87 7.74 10.51 26.82
N THR A 88 8.14 9.95 25.66
CA THR A 88 7.27 9.88 24.48
C THR A 88 6.04 9.02 24.77
N PHE A 89 6.22 7.83 25.33
CA PHE A 89 5.13 6.91 25.69
C PHE A 89 4.14 7.54 26.69
N ASP A 90 4.62 8.28 27.67
CA ASP A 90 3.79 8.92 28.68
C ASP A 90 2.89 10.01 28.11
N GLN A 91 3.35 10.71 27.08
CA GLN A 91 2.57 11.76 26.40
C GLN A 91 1.53 11.24 25.40
N LEU A 92 1.56 9.96 25.03
CA LEU A 92 0.57 9.39 24.13
C LEU A 92 -0.81 9.33 24.80
N THR A 93 -1.82 9.90 24.14
CA THR A 93 -3.20 9.88 24.63
C THR A 93 -3.91 8.55 24.35
N SER A 94 -3.58 7.88 23.26
CA SER A 94 -3.94 6.48 22.99
C SER A 94 -2.79 5.56 23.35
N LYS A 95 -3.08 4.47 24.07
CA LYS A 95 -2.12 3.44 24.49
C LYS A 95 -2.63 2.03 24.16
N VAL A 96 -3.42 1.89 23.11
CA VAL A 96 -3.95 0.62 22.63
C VAL A 96 -3.72 0.48 21.12
N ALA A 97 -3.46 -0.74 20.67
CA ALA A 97 -3.34 -1.08 19.25
C ALA A 97 -3.66 -2.55 19.03
N ALA A 98 -3.95 -2.92 17.77
CA ALA A 98 -4.07 -4.30 17.35
C ALA A 98 -2.74 -4.74 16.71
N VAL A 99 -1.95 -5.54 17.43
CA VAL A 99 -0.59 -5.91 17.02
C VAL A 99 -0.56 -7.34 16.50
N VAL A 100 0.07 -7.55 15.34
CA VAL A 100 0.33 -8.89 14.80
C VAL A 100 1.17 -9.70 15.80
N PRO A 101 0.73 -10.89 16.23
CA PRO A 101 1.53 -11.78 17.06
C PRO A 101 2.82 -12.17 16.33
N CYS A 102 3.98 -11.94 16.93
CA CYS A 102 5.28 -12.29 16.36
C CYS A 102 5.94 -13.41 17.16
N GLY A 103 6.60 -14.33 16.46
CA GLY A 103 7.30 -15.46 17.06
C GLY A 103 7.48 -16.62 16.09
N THR A 104 7.90 -17.77 16.61
CA THR A 104 8.17 -18.98 15.82
C THR A 104 7.09 -20.05 15.97
N ASN A 105 6.04 -19.79 16.77
CA ASN A 105 4.94 -20.74 16.92
C ASN A 105 4.02 -20.71 15.69
N SER A 106 3.12 -21.69 15.63
CA SER A 106 2.07 -21.71 14.59
C SER A 106 1.22 -20.45 14.65
N HIS A 107 0.92 -19.88 13.49
CA HIS A 107 0.09 -18.67 13.33
C HIS A 107 0.67 -17.38 13.91
N GLU A 108 1.95 -17.36 14.26
CA GLU A 108 2.69 -16.14 14.57
C GLU A 108 3.51 -15.69 13.34
N PHE A 109 3.76 -14.39 13.24
CA PHE A 109 4.63 -13.83 12.22
C PHE A 109 6.09 -14.08 12.58
N ASN A 110 6.76 -14.93 11.80
CA ASN A 110 8.17 -15.22 11.96
C ASN A 110 9.03 -14.12 11.31
N GLU A 111 9.47 -13.16 12.11
CA GLU A 111 10.28 -12.02 11.64
C GLU A 111 11.60 -12.47 10.99
N GLU A 112 12.24 -13.53 11.49
CA GLU A 112 13.50 -14.00 10.93
C GLU A 112 13.32 -14.57 9.52
N LEU A 113 12.24 -15.34 9.31
CA LEU A 113 11.90 -15.91 8.01
C LEU A 113 11.55 -14.83 6.98
N TRP A 114 10.83 -13.78 7.40
CA TRP A 114 10.24 -12.81 6.47
C TRP A 114 11.01 -11.50 6.32
N LEU A 115 11.83 -11.10 7.30
CA LEU A 115 12.55 -9.81 7.28
C LEU A 115 14.06 -9.93 7.09
N ASN A 116 14.64 -11.09 7.45
CA ASN A 116 16.08 -11.30 7.52
C ASN A 116 16.57 -12.53 6.74
N SER A 117 15.72 -13.10 5.87
CA SER A 117 16.12 -14.26 5.08
C SER A 117 17.31 -13.94 4.16
N LYS A 118 17.99 -14.99 3.70
CA LYS A 118 19.11 -14.83 2.74
C LYS A 118 18.70 -14.06 1.49
N ASP A 119 17.43 -14.21 1.07
CA ASP A 119 16.87 -13.61 -0.14
C ASP A 119 16.30 -12.19 0.11
N HIS A 120 16.02 -11.84 1.36
CA HIS A 120 15.45 -10.55 1.76
C HIS A 120 16.19 -10.01 2.99
N ARG A 121 17.39 -9.46 2.78
CA ARG A 121 18.15 -8.85 3.87
C ARG A 121 17.58 -7.49 4.22
N SER A 122 17.09 -7.36 5.45
CA SER A 122 16.74 -6.09 6.07
C SER A 122 15.71 -5.30 5.25
N ILE A 123 14.55 -5.90 5.04
CA ILE A 123 13.37 -5.20 4.49
C ILE A 123 12.50 -4.63 5.62
N ALA A 124 11.64 -3.66 5.28
CA ALA A 124 10.70 -3.09 6.25
C ALA A 124 9.57 -4.07 6.58
N ARG A 125 8.97 -3.91 7.76
CA ARG A 125 7.97 -4.85 8.28
C ARG A 125 6.72 -4.98 7.40
N PHE A 126 6.22 -3.86 6.86
CA PHE A 126 5.07 -3.89 5.94
C PHE A 126 5.35 -4.72 4.68
N ILE A 127 6.61 -4.71 4.20
CA ILE A 127 7.05 -5.55 3.07
C ILE A 127 7.03 -7.03 3.48
N GLY A 128 7.53 -7.36 4.68
CA GLY A 128 7.50 -8.73 5.20
C GLY A 128 6.09 -9.27 5.38
N TYR A 129 5.15 -8.46 5.87
CA TYR A 129 3.73 -8.83 5.94
C TYR A 129 3.14 -9.11 4.56
N ALA A 130 3.44 -8.26 3.56
CA ALA A 130 2.99 -8.48 2.19
C ALA A 130 3.55 -9.78 1.60
N LEU A 131 4.84 -10.08 1.83
CA LEU A 131 5.47 -11.32 1.38
C LEU A 131 4.86 -12.56 2.02
N CYS A 132 4.60 -12.52 3.33
CA CYS A 132 3.99 -13.64 4.05
C CYS A 132 2.55 -13.88 3.59
N ALA A 133 1.74 -12.83 3.45
CA ALA A 133 0.37 -12.94 2.97
C ALA A 133 0.30 -13.38 1.50
N ALA A 134 1.17 -12.83 0.63
CA ALA A 134 1.23 -13.24 -0.78
C ALA A 134 1.67 -14.71 -0.93
N ASP A 135 2.59 -15.19 -0.10
CA ASP A 135 3.01 -16.59 -0.10
C ASP A 135 1.85 -17.54 0.23
N GLU A 136 1.04 -17.20 1.23
CA GLU A 136 -0.17 -17.96 1.55
C GLU A 136 -1.18 -17.91 0.40
N ALA A 137 -1.47 -16.73 -0.14
CA ALA A 137 -2.45 -16.56 -1.23
C ALA A 137 -2.08 -17.33 -2.51
N LEU A 138 -0.80 -17.33 -2.88
CA LEU A 138 -0.30 -18.06 -4.05
C LEU A 138 -0.35 -19.58 -3.85
N LYS A 139 -0.06 -20.05 -2.63
CA LYS A 139 -0.18 -21.47 -2.29
C LYS A 139 -1.63 -21.93 -2.28
N ASP A 140 -2.53 -21.12 -1.70
CA ASP A 140 -3.97 -21.38 -1.69
C ASP A 140 -4.54 -21.45 -3.12
N ALA A 141 -4.11 -20.54 -4.00
CA ALA A 141 -4.45 -20.56 -5.41
C ALA A 141 -3.78 -21.67 -6.24
N ASN A 142 -2.81 -22.39 -5.65
CA ASN A 142 -1.91 -23.31 -6.35
C ASN A 142 -1.28 -22.69 -7.61
N TRP A 143 -0.85 -21.43 -7.51
CA TRP A 143 -0.28 -20.66 -8.62
C TRP A 143 1.21 -20.38 -8.42
N MET A 144 2.05 -21.17 -9.09
CA MET A 144 3.52 -21.05 -9.05
C MET A 144 4.08 -21.18 -10.48
N PRO A 145 3.92 -20.14 -11.32
CA PRO A 145 4.23 -20.23 -12.74
C PRO A 145 5.72 -20.47 -12.97
N THR A 146 6.05 -21.43 -13.84
CA THR A 146 7.44 -21.79 -14.15
C THR A 146 7.86 -21.33 -15.54
N ASN A 147 6.93 -21.31 -16.49
CA ASN A 147 7.19 -20.85 -17.84
C ASN A 147 7.13 -19.31 -17.93
N GLN A 148 7.70 -18.77 -19.01
CA GLN A 148 7.90 -17.33 -19.18
C GLN A 148 6.58 -16.59 -19.46
N ASP A 149 5.70 -17.17 -20.28
CA ASP A 149 4.42 -16.58 -20.66
C ASP A 149 3.52 -16.34 -19.44
N GLU A 150 3.38 -17.35 -18.57
CA GLU A 150 2.60 -17.21 -17.32
C GLU A 150 3.18 -16.15 -16.38
N LYS A 151 4.51 -15.99 -16.35
CA LYS A 151 5.17 -14.95 -15.54
C LYS A 151 4.89 -13.56 -16.07
N GLU A 152 4.96 -13.37 -17.39
CA GLU A 152 4.58 -12.13 -18.07
C GLU A 152 3.08 -11.82 -17.91
N LYS A 153 2.25 -12.86 -17.81
CA LYS A 153 0.81 -12.77 -17.57
C LYS A 153 0.40 -12.75 -16.10
N THR A 154 1.35 -12.73 -15.18
CA THR A 154 1.10 -12.56 -13.74
C THR A 154 1.65 -11.21 -13.27
N GLY A 155 0.78 -10.35 -12.76
CA GLY A 155 1.14 -9.06 -12.17
C GLY A 155 0.97 -9.01 -10.65
N VAL A 156 1.34 -7.88 -10.07
CA VAL A 156 1.23 -7.60 -8.63
C VAL A 156 0.70 -6.19 -8.42
N SER A 157 -0.30 -6.05 -7.55
CA SER A 157 -0.89 -4.77 -7.13
C SER A 157 -1.02 -4.74 -5.60
N ILE A 158 0.02 -4.33 -4.90
CA ILE A 158 0.02 -4.26 -3.43
C ILE A 158 0.37 -2.84 -2.99
N GLY A 159 -0.60 -2.17 -2.37
CA GLY A 159 -0.42 -0.84 -1.81
C GLY A 159 -0.12 -0.82 -0.31
N ALA A 160 0.30 0.33 0.19
CA ALA A 160 0.40 0.63 1.63
C ALA A 160 -0.03 2.08 1.88
N GLY A 161 -0.41 2.43 3.11
CA GLY A 161 -0.84 3.80 3.42
C GLY A 161 0.34 4.73 3.65
N THR A 162 1.29 4.31 4.49
CA THR A 162 2.33 5.18 5.06
C THR A 162 3.75 4.64 4.91
N GLY A 163 3.91 3.33 4.67
CA GLY A 163 5.22 2.71 4.48
C GLY A 163 5.95 2.51 5.81
N SER A 164 7.23 2.87 5.90
CA SER A 164 8.03 2.69 7.12
C SER A 164 8.45 4.03 7.73
N ILE A 165 7.56 4.62 8.53
CA ILE A 165 7.80 5.90 9.18
C ILE A 165 8.95 5.81 10.21
N SER A 166 9.07 4.68 10.92
CA SER A 166 10.16 4.47 11.88
C SER A 166 11.55 4.53 11.23
N ASP A 167 11.71 3.98 10.01
CA ASP A 167 12.98 4.06 9.27
C ASP A 167 13.33 5.52 8.90
N VAL A 168 12.32 6.35 8.59
CA VAL A 168 12.52 7.79 8.31
C VAL A 168 12.94 8.53 9.58
N LEU A 169 12.33 8.21 10.72
CA LEU A 169 12.68 8.80 12.01
C LEU A 169 14.12 8.44 12.41
N ASP A 170 14.53 7.19 12.25
CA ASP A 170 15.90 6.75 12.52
C ASP A 170 16.91 7.44 11.59
N ALA A 171 16.58 7.61 10.30
CA ALA A 171 17.42 8.35 9.36
C ALA A 171 17.58 9.83 9.78
N SER A 172 16.50 10.48 10.21
CA SER A 172 16.55 11.85 10.74
C SER A 172 17.48 11.97 11.95
N ARG A 173 17.37 11.03 12.90
CA ARG A 173 18.25 10.96 14.06
C ARG A 173 19.72 10.83 13.67
N ILE A 174 20.05 9.92 12.75
CA ILE A 174 21.43 9.73 12.25
C ILE A 174 22.01 11.03 11.68
N ILE A 175 21.17 11.84 11.00
CA ILE A 175 21.57 13.15 10.48
C ILE A 175 21.85 14.13 11.62
N CYS A 176 20.96 14.22 12.61
CA CYS A 176 21.14 15.09 13.79
C CYS A 176 22.40 14.75 14.59
N GLU A 177 22.75 13.47 14.68
CA GLU A 177 23.98 12.98 15.32
C GLU A 177 25.24 13.16 14.44
N LYS A 178 25.11 13.78 13.26
CA LYS A 178 26.21 14.00 12.30
C LYS A 178 26.88 12.69 11.84
N HIS A 179 26.09 11.63 11.70
CA HIS A 179 26.55 10.29 11.34
C HIS A 179 26.01 9.80 9.98
N LEU A 180 25.75 10.70 9.03
CA LEU A 180 25.14 10.39 7.72
C LEU A 180 25.74 9.17 6.99
N ARG A 181 27.06 8.94 7.10
CA ARG A 181 27.73 7.78 6.49
C ARG A 181 27.26 6.41 7.02
N ARG A 182 26.53 6.37 8.15
CA ARG A 182 25.92 5.17 8.71
C ARG A 182 24.54 4.85 8.12
N LEU A 183 23.95 5.76 7.33
CA LEU A 183 22.67 5.51 6.68
C LEU A 183 22.81 4.32 5.73
N SER A 184 21.92 3.33 5.88
CA SER A 184 21.95 2.11 5.09
C SER A 184 21.72 2.40 3.59
N PRO A 185 22.44 1.73 2.68
CA PRO A 185 22.13 1.79 1.25
C PRO A 185 20.72 1.25 0.93
N PHE A 186 20.14 0.46 1.83
CA PHE A 186 18.77 -0.06 1.72
C PHE A 186 17.71 0.89 2.26
N PHE A 187 18.07 2.10 2.73
CA PHE A 187 17.10 3.06 3.27
C PHE A 187 15.96 3.35 2.29
N VAL A 188 16.29 3.73 1.05
CA VAL A 188 15.27 4.05 0.03
C VAL A 188 14.38 2.84 -0.29
N PRO A 189 14.92 1.64 -0.60
CA PRO A 189 14.10 0.44 -0.76
C PRO A 189 13.21 0.08 0.43
N ARG A 190 13.60 0.43 1.67
CA ARG A 190 12.80 0.15 2.87
C ARG A 190 11.61 1.08 3.04
N ILE A 191 11.68 2.31 2.57
CA ILE A 191 10.62 3.31 2.80
C ILE A 191 9.64 3.46 1.63
N LEU A 192 10.02 2.99 0.43
CA LEU A 192 9.19 3.09 -0.76
C LEU A 192 7.99 2.14 -0.68
N ILE A 193 6.78 2.67 -0.76
CA ILE A 193 5.54 1.90 -0.61
C ILE A 193 5.39 0.81 -1.68
N ASN A 194 5.78 1.10 -2.92
CA ASN A 194 5.71 0.14 -4.02
C ASN A 194 6.64 -1.07 -3.84
N MET A 195 7.56 -1.04 -2.86
CA MET A 195 8.45 -2.17 -2.59
C MET A 195 7.72 -3.36 -1.96
N ALA A 196 6.52 -3.20 -1.38
CA ALA A 196 5.69 -4.36 -1.03
C ALA A 196 5.35 -5.19 -2.29
N SER A 197 4.81 -4.54 -3.33
CA SER A 197 4.54 -5.14 -4.63
C SER A 197 5.83 -5.63 -5.32
N GLY A 198 6.88 -4.79 -5.29
CA GLY A 198 8.20 -5.09 -5.84
C GLY A 198 8.83 -6.37 -5.28
N HIS A 199 8.82 -6.55 -3.96
CA HIS A 199 9.41 -7.74 -3.33
C HIS A 199 8.63 -9.02 -3.65
N VAL A 200 7.30 -8.96 -3.73
CA VAL A 200 6.48 -10.09 -4.18
C VAL A 200 6.81 -10.45 -5.64
N SER A 201 6.84 -9.45 -6.53
CA SER A 201 7.24 -9.66 -7.93
C SER A 201 8.64 -10.28 -8.05
N MET A 202 9.63 -9.76 -7.33
CA MET A 202 11.01 -10.29 -7.35
C MET A 202 11.09 -11.72 -6.80
N LYS A 203 10.38 -12.04 -5.71
CA LYS A 203 10.43 -13.37 -5.08
C LYS A 203 9.86 -14.46 -5.98
N TYR A 204 8.75 -14.20 -6.65
CA TYR A 204 8.06 -15.20 -7.48
C TYR A 204 8.36 -15.08 -8.98
N GLY A 205 9.09 -14.05 -9.40
CA GLY A 205 9.49 -13.84 -10.79
C GLY A 205 8.35 -13.36 -11.69
N PHE A 206 7.36 -12.66 -11.13
CA PHE A 206 6.23 -12.08 -11.87
C PHE A 206 6.66 -10.85 -12.67
N GLN A 207 6.27 -10.81 -13.94
CA GLN A 207 6.75 -9.85 -14.94
C GLN A 207 5.62 -9.05 -15.60
N GLY A 208 4.36 -9.28 -15.21
CA GLY A 208 3.23 -8.43 -15.58
C GLY A 208 3.26 -7.06 -14.87
N PRO A 209 2.15 -6.29 -14.93
CA PRO A 209 2.01 -5.01 -14.26
C PRO A 209 2.39 -5.10 -12.79
N ASN A 210 3.32 -4.23 -12.38
CA ASN A 210 3.74 -4.07 -11.00
C ASN A 210 3.29 -2.69 -10.51
N HIS A 211 2.26 -2.67 -9.68
CA HIS A 211 1.54 -1.47 -9.30
C HIS A 211 1.39 -1.36 -7.78
N ALA A 212 1.28 -0.14 -7.26
CA ALA A 212 1.05 0.11 -5.85
C ALA A 212 0.19 1.37 -5.68
N ALA A 213 -1.04 1.19 -5.22
CA ALA A 213 -1.93 2.28 -4.88
C ALA A 213 -1.53 2.89 -3.52
N VAL A 214 -1.85 4.16 -3.32
CA VAL A 214 -1.59 4.92 -2.09
C VAL A 214 -2.73 5.91 -1.88
N THR A 215 -3.73 5.49 -1.10
CA THR A 215 -5.00 6.22 -0.93
C THR A 215 -5.54 6.08 0.50
N ALA A 216 -4.63 6.17 1.48
CA ALA A 216 -4.94 6.03 2.90
C ALA A 216 -5.70 4.71 3.21
N CYS A 217 -6.77 4.76 4.01
CA CYS A 217 -7.54 3.58 4.42
C CYS A 217 -8.19 2.82 3.25
N ALA A 218 -8.35 3.43 2.07
CA ALA A 218 -8.92 2.78 0.89
C ALA A 218 -7.90 2.01 0.05
N THR A 219 -6.60 2.04 0.42
CA THR A 219 -5.50 1.53 -0.40
C THR A 219 -5.68 0.07 -0.81
N GLY A 220 -5.98 -0.83 0.13
CA GLY A 220 -6.18 -2.24 -0.20
C GLY A 220 -7.35 -2.47 -1.18
N ALA A 221 -8.45 -1.73 -1.01
CA ALA A 221 -9.61 -1.82 -1.90
C ALA A 221 -9.31 -1.30 -3.31
N HIS A 222 -8.58 -0.17 -3.43
CA HIS A 222 -8.13 0.32 -4.73
C HIS A 222 -7.16 -0.64 -5.41
N SER A 223 -6.18 -1.19 -4.68
CA SER A 223 -5.26 -2.19 -5.22
C SER A 223 -5.96 -3.42 -5.79
N ILE A 224 -7.00 -3.93 -5.10
CA ILE A 224 -7.84 -5.05 -5.59
C ILE A 224 -8.68 -4.63 -6.80
N GLY A 225 -9.31 -3.45 -6.75
CA GLY A 225 -10.13 -2.94 -7.85
C GLY A 225 -9.33 -2.68 -9.13
N ASP A 226 -8.14 -2.11 -9.00
CA ASP A 226 -7.25 -1.83 -10.13
C ASP A 226 -6.66 -3.13 -10.71
N ALA A 227 -6.33 -4.11 -9.86
CA ALA A 227 -5.95 -5.45 -10.31
C ALA A 227 -7.07 -6.15 -11.09
N ALA A 228 -8.31 -6.08 -10.59
CA ALA A 228 -9.46 -6.61 -11.30
C ALA A 228 -9.65 -5.93 -12.67
N ARG A 229 -9.45 -4.61 -12.74
CA ARG A 229 -9.50 -3.87 -14.01
C ARG A 229 -8.41 -4.30 -14.98
N MET A 230 -7.16 -4.49 -14.53
CA MET A 230 -6.07 -4.96 -15.39
C MET A 230 -6.38 -6.34 -16.00
N ILE A 231 -7.01 -7.25 -15.23
CA ILE A 231 -7.48 -8.53 -15.77
C ILE A 231 -8.65 -8.33 -16.74
N GLN A 232 -9.62 -7.46 -16.41
CA GLN A 232 -10.78 -7.17 -17.26
C GLN A 232 -10.40 -6.60 -18.62
N PHE A 233 -9.39 -5.72 -18.65
CA PHE A 233 -8.87 -5.09 -19.87
C PHE A 233 -7.88 -5.97 -20.65
N GLY A 234 -7.49 -7.13 -20.08
CA GLY A 234 -6.63 -8.10 -20.76
C GLY A 234 -5.13 -7.79 -20.69
N ASP A 235 -4.71 -6.89 -19.80
CA ASP A 235 -3.29 -6.61 -19.56
C ASP A 235 -2.57 -7.87 -19.06
N VAL A 236 -3.24 -8.64 -18.18
CA VAL A 236 -2.75 -9.88 -17.57
C VAL A 236 -3.87 -10.86 -17.27
N ASP A 237 -3.50 -12.11 -16.97
CA ASP A 237 -4.42 -13.18 -16.62
C ASP A 237 -4.55 -13.38 -15.11
N VAL A 238 -3.48 -13.11 -14.37
CA VAL A 238 -3.41 -13.30 -12.92
C VAL A 238 -2.84 -12.05 -12.25
N MET A 239 -3.39 -11.69 -11.10
CA MET A 239 -2.88 -10.60 -10.25
C MET A 239 -2.81 -11.06 -8.80
N VAL A 240 -1.67 -10.82 -8.16
CA VAL A 240 -1.57 -10.82 -6.70
C VAL A 240 -1.93 -9.43 -6.20
N ALA A 241 -3.05 -9.28 -5.49
CA ALA A 241 -3.56 -7.97 -5.11
C ALA A 241 -3.90 -7.87 -3.61
N GLY A 242 -3.68 -6.69 -3.03
CA GLY A 242 -4.02 -6.45 -1.63
C GLY A 242 -3.44 -5.16 -1.07
N GLY A 243 -3.36 -5.09 0.26
CA GLY A 243 -2.74 -3.99 0.98
C GLY A 243 -1.93 -4.49 2.17
N THR A 244 -0.96 -3.70 2.60
CA THR A 244 -0.14 -3.98 3.78
C THR A 244 0.12 -2.70 4.56
N GLU A 245 0.31 -2.82 5.87
CA GLU A 245 0.70 -1.71 6.73
C GLU A 245 1.40 -2.21 8.00
N ALA A 246 2.34 -1.41 8.53
CA ALA A 246 3.04 -1.74 9.78
C ALA A 246 3.33 -0.49 10.65
N SER A 247 2.40 0.46 10.68
CA SER A 247 2.57 1.82 11.24
C SER A 247 2.27 1.92 12.74
N ILE A 248 2.52 0.85 13.49
CA ILE A 248 2.55 0.90 14.95
C ILE A 248 3.95 1.35 15.33
N ASP A 249 4.13 2.67 15.38
CA ASP A 249 5.36 3.36 15.74
C ASP A 249 5.03 4.70 16.42
N ALA A 250 6.03 5.29 17.09
CA ALA A 250 5.87 6.51 17.88
C ALA A 250 5.25 7.67 17.09
N LEU A 251 5.75 7.92 15.88
CA LEU A 251 5.38 9.10 15.12
C LEU A 251 3.99 8.94 14.50
N SER A 252 3.68 7.74 14.01
CA SER A 252 2.34 7.40 13.51
C SER A 252 1.28 7.53 14.60
N ILE A 253 1.49 6.93 15.77
CA ILE A 253 0.52 6.98 16.89
C ILE A 253 0.38 8.42 17.39
N ALA A 254 1.47 9.15 17.57
CA ALA A 254 1.43 10.55 17.96
C ALA A 254 0.66 11.40 16.94
N GLY A 255 0.93 11.22 15.64
CA GLY A 255 0.23 11.92 14.56
C GLY A 255 -1.28 11.74 14.61
N PHE A 256 -1.76 10.49 14.73
CA PHE A 256 -3.19 10.20 14.83
C PHE A 256 -3.81 10.59 16.19
N CYS A 257 -3.05 10.57 17.28
CA CYS A 257 -3.47 11.16 18.55
C CYS A 257 -3.73 12.66 18.40
N ARG A 258 -2.82 13.38 17.72
CA ARG A 258 -2.92 14.83 17.51
C ARG A 258 -4.07 15.22 16.57
N SER A 259 -4.41 14.38 15.60
CA SER A 259 -5.60 14.57 14.76
C SER A 259 -6.91 14.16 15.44
N ARG A 260 -6.85 13.65 16.68
CA ARG A 260 -8.00 13.15 17.46
C ARG A 260 -8.73 11.99 16.77
N ALA A 261 -7.98 11.15 16.05
CA ALA A 261 -8.55 10.03 15.32
C ALA A 261 -8.56 8.72 16.13
N LEU A 262 -7.62 8.57 17.08
CA LEU A 262 -7.52 7.37 17.93
C LEU A 262 -8.43 7.46 19.15
N THR A 263 -8.91 6.29 19.61
CA THR A 263 -9.56 6.14 20.92
C THR A 263 -8.61 6.55 22.04
N THR A 264 -9.15 7.15 23.11
CA THR A 264 -8.34 7.63 24.25
C THR A 264 -8.96 7.26 25.60
N LYS A 265 -10.29 7.06 25.65
CA LYS A 265 -11.02 6.74 26.88
C LYS A 265 -10.87 5.29 27.33
N HIS A 266 -10.51 4.39 26.40
CA HIS A 266 -10.53 2.94 26.62
C HIS A 266 -9.15 2.31 26.79
N ASN A 267 -8.13 3.09 27.18
CA ASN A 267 -6.78 2.57 27.44
C ASN A 267 -6.76 1.47 28.53
N GLY A 268 -7.64 1.57 29.53
CA GLY A 268 -7.77 0.57 30.60
C GLY A 268 -8.56 -0.68 30.21
N ALA A 269 -9.24 -0.69 29.06
CA ALA A 269 -10.01 -1.82 28.56
C ALA A 269 -9.75 -2.01 27.05
N PRO A 270 -8.55 -2.46 26.63
CA PRO A 270 -8.16 -2.47 25.22
C PRO A 270 -9.10 -3.26 24.30
N ARG A 271 -9.58 -4.42 24.76
CA ARG A 271 -10.50 -5.28 23.98
C ARG A 271 -11.84 -4.63 23.69
N GLU A 272 -12.20 -3.59 24.44
CA GLU A 272 -13.43 -2.84 24.32
C GLU A 272 -13.28 -1.53 23.54
N ALA A 273 -12.04 -1.15 23.18
CA ALA A 273 -11.71 0.18 22.69
C ALA A 273 -12.22 0.43 21.26
N SER A 274 -12.17 -0.57 20.38
CA SER A 274 -12.79 -0.50 19.06
C SER A 274 -14.25 -0.95 19.15
N ARG A 275 -15.17 0.01 19.02
CA ARG A 275 -16.62 -0.19 19.17
C ARG A 275 -17.41 0.55 18.09
N PRO A 276 -17.37 0.07 16.83
CA PRO A 276 -18.09 0.69 15.73
C PRO A 276 -19.58 0.85 16.05
N PHE A 277 -20.15 2.01 15.66
CA PHE A 277 -21.57 2.38 15.84
C PHE A 277 -22.06 2.55 17.29
N ASP A 278 -21.28 2.14 18.30
CA ASP A 278 -21.60 2.35 19.72
C ASP A 278 -21.67 3.84 20.09
N CYS A 279 -22.54 4.21 21.04
CA CYS A 279 -22.70 5.59 21.47
C CYS A 279 -21.49 6.13 22.26
N GLY A 280 -20.72 5.23 22.88
CA GLY A 280 -19.51 5.54 23.63
C GLY A 280 -18.24 5.56 22.80
N ARG A 281 -18.29 5.27 21.48
CA ARG A 281 -17.11 5.29 20.60
C ARG A 281 -16.44 6.67 20.60
N ASP A 282 -15.11 6.70 20.61
CA ASP A 282 -14.33 7.94 20.69
C ASP A 282 -13.14 8.03 19.74
N GLY A 283 -12.97 7.04 18.85
CA GLY A 283 -11.92 6.99 17.82
C GLY A 283 -11.71 5.56 17.33
N PHE A 284 -10.82 5.37 16.35
CA PHE A 284 -10.38 4.03 15.95
C PHE A 284 -9.21 3.54 16.81
N VAL A 285 -8.91 2.23 16.72
CA VAL A 285 -7.73 1.59 17.31
C VAL A 285 -6.73 1.31 16.21
#